data_AF-A0A1C3P5K5-F1
#
_entry.id   AF-A0A1C3P5K5-F1
#
_cell.length_a   1.000
_cell.length_b   1.000
_cell.length_c   1.000
_cell.angle_alpha   90.00
_cell.angle_beta   90.00
_cell.angle_gamma   90.00
#
_symmetry.space_group_name_H-M   'P 1'
#
loop_
_entity.id
_entity.type
_entity.pdbx_description
1 polymer ?
#
loop_
_entity_poly.entity_id
_entity_poly.type
_entity_poly.pdbx_seq_one_letter_code
_entity_poly.pdbx_strand_id
1 'polypeptide(L)'
;MIVNRLGAEQLELLGGGVAERTRAHQHRRLLEEHSVVLPDLVATDFLAAAQARPLTVVTAAFYLALSRLPASFLPEVVGVHCAFRALGTDAALSGVDGPGYDPAPLLEEYLALTGQSPTGPADRARLLAAIQLVVRLESAHVAMLDELASWHQGLSLDAQVTLIVARHVPYAGRQHHKVQISGIPLRDLLADPAFGAAAFVRQLRSSSQLKPLRAGGCRFTRAIRFGGPMFGIFDDAEARTIEQWAAAVAAGEEPGADLAACTAGDEDAAAWQCALVAAGPGDVLVAGPPALDERQFLYRLVNVERFPSVLAAARARVELVLAQAEGLFELGAAGRHTDATWFGYSPEALRERVETLYWTKLVEPFRPLTDIPSRTDVINNQKRFALGNLVDGACTHRIGNTGRFHRPSDGPLFALYADEMGRGDVAKNHLTLINQALASMGIHLPHLRSEEFLTQTELPDLSYLYATYQLSLALFPDSRYEEILGYHLGVEMFGLGELRLHEMQKMRHHRFDTAYEAVHLSIDNISAGHTRQAADLIVAYLDHVGRTAGPVTVERAWQRVWRGYASFAFFVEPHLARRLIAGRAAA
;
A
#
# COMPACT_ATOMS: atom_id res chain seq x y z
N MET A 1 -2.72 8.36 20.71
CA MET A 1 -1.30 8.22 21.12
C MET A 1 -0.63 7.02 20.44
N ILE A 2 -0.98 5.77 20.77
CA ILE A 2 -0.30 4.58 20.21
C ILE A 2 -0.36 4.48 18.68
N VAL A 3 -1.53 4.72 18.09
CA VAL A 3 -1.68 4.78 16.63
C VAL A 3 -0.74 5.80 16.00
N ASN A 4 -0.52 6.93 16.68
CA ASN A 4 0.36 7.99 16.21
C ASN A 4 1.83 7.55 16.21
N ARG A 5 2.25 6.87 17.27
CA ARG A 5 3.60 6.33 17.43
C ARG A 5 3.90 5.24 16.41
N LEU A 6 2.95 4.31 16.23
CA LEU A 6 3.01 3.31 15.16
C LEU A 6 3.11 3.96 13.77
N GLY A 7 2.40 5.07 13.52
CA GLY A 7 2.50 5.82 12.27
C GLY A 7 3.90 6.39 12.00
N ALA A 8 4.58 6.90 13.03
CA ALA A 8 5.99 7.33 12.91
C ALA A 8 6.93 6.17 12.56
N GLU A 9 6.76 5.02 13.22
CA GLU A 9 7.55 3.83 12.92
C GLU A 9 7.23 3.27 11.52
N GLN A 10 5.98 3.36 11.07
CA GLN A 10 5.61 3.00 9.70
C GLN A 10 6.27 3.93 8.67
N LEU A 11 6.33 5.24 8.92
CA LEU A 11 7.03 6.19 8.06
C LEU A 11 8.53 5.85 7.95
N GLU A 12 9.16 5.43 9.05
CA GLU A 12 10.55 4.95 9.06
C GLU A 12 10.71 3.71 8.16
N LEU A 13 9.83 2.70 8.30
CA LEU A 13 9.85 1.49 7.47
C LEU A 13 9.63 1.80 5.98
N LEU A 14 8.88 2.85 5.69
CA LEU A 14 8.64 3.37 4.34
C LEU A 14 9.71 4.38 3.88
N GLY A 15 10.87 4.42 4.54
CA GLY A 15 12.03 5.19 4.08
C GLY A 15 11.86 6.71 4.20
N GLY A 16 10.93 7.18 5.03
CA GLY A 16 10.60 8.60 5.17
C GLY A 16 9.95 9.21 3.93
N GLY A 17 9.26 8.39 3.13
CA GLY A 17 8.64 8.80 1.86
C GLY A 17 9.54 8.65 0.64
N VAL A 18 10.75 8.09 0.79
CA VAL A 18 11.68 7.80 -0.30
C VAL A 18 11.66 6.31 -0.61
N ALA A 19 11.21 5.93 -1.80
CA ALA A 19 10.99 4.52 -2.16
C ALA A 19 12.25 3.65 -2.07
N GLU A 20 13.39 4.20 -2.47
CA GLU A 20 14.69 3.51 -2.44
C GLU A 20 15.19 3.24 -1.02
N ARG A 21 14.65 3.96 -0.03
CA ARG A 21 14.97 3.80 1.40
C ARG A 21 14.01 2.88 2.14
N THR A 22 12.95 2.41 1.48
CA THR A 22 12.00 1.48 2.10
C THR A 22 12.70 0.14 2.41
N ARG A 23 12.29 -0.54 3.49
CA ARG A 23 12.81 -1.89 3.78
C ARG A 23 12.54 -2.88 2.65
N ALA A 24 11.36 -2.80 2.03
CA ALA A 24 11.01 -3.67 0.90
C ALA A 24 11.97 -3.48 -0.29
N HIS A 25 12.34 -2.24 -0.61
CA HIS A 25 13.31 -1.97 -1.68
C HIS A 25 14.71 -2.46 -1.32
N GLN A 26 15.14 -2.28 -0.07
CA GLN A 26 16.42 -2.81 0.41
C GLN A 26 16.49 -4.34 0.29
N HIS A 27 15.43 -5.07 0.66
CA HIS A 27 15.38 -6.52 0.50
C HIS A 27 15.38 -6.94 -0.97
N ARG A 28 14.67 -6.22 -1.84
CA ARG A 28 14.71 -6.48 -3.29
C ARG A 28 16.12 -6.32 -3.85
N ARG A 29 16.83 -5.25 -3.46
CA ARG A 29 18.23 -5.05 -3.85
C ARG A 29 19.16 -6.16 -3.35
N LEU A 30 18.97 -6.62 -2.11
CA LEU A 30 19.75 -7.73 -1.57
C LEU A 30 19.52 -9.03 -2.36
N LEU A 31 18.28 -9.32 -2.74
CA LEU A 31 17.96 -10.47 -3.59
C LEU A 31 18.63 -10.34 -4.97
N GLU A 32 18.60 -9.16 -5.58
CA GLU A 32 19.27 -8.88 -6.86
C GLU A 32 20.79 -9.06 -6.77
N GLU A 33 21.43 -8.65 -5.66
CA GLU A 33 22.86 -8.88 -5.39
C GLU A 33 23.19 -10.39 -5.32
N HIS A 34 22.22 -11.22 -4.95
CA HIS A 34 22.31 -12.68 -4.97
C HIS A 34 21.81 -13.31 -6.29
N SER A 35 21.66 -12.52 -7.36
CA SER A 35 21.14 -12.95 -8.67
C SER A 35 19.70 -13.50 -8.62
N VAL A 36 18.93 -13.16 -7.59
CA VAL A 36 17.52 -13.51 -7.47
C VAL A 36 16.68 -12.30 -7.89
N VAL A 37 16.19 -12.34 -9.13
CA VAL A 37 15.30 -11.31 -9.67
C VAL A 37 13.87 -11.83 -9.63
N LEU A 38 13.02 -11.16 -8.85
CA LEU A 38 11.59 -11.48 -8.74
C LEU A 38 10.74 -10.47 -9.49
N PRO A 39 9.61 -10.91 -10.08
CA PRO A 39 8.62 -9.97 -10.60
C PRO A 39 8.03 -9.12 -9.46
N ASP A 40 7.21 -8.13 -9.81
CA ASP A 40 6.51 -7.34 -8.79
C ASP A 40 5.56 -8.23 -7.97
N LEU A 41 5.32 -7.89 -6.70
CA LEU A 41 4.48 -8.66 -5.78
C LEU A 41 3.04 -8.84 -6.29
N VAL A 42 2.59 -7.89 -7.12
CA VAL A 42 1.26 -7.91 -7.74
C VAL A 42 1.18 -8.77 -9.02
N ALA A 43 2.32 -9.28 -9.50
CA ALA A 43 2.36 -10.12 -10.69
C ALA A 43 1.72 -11.50 -10.43
N THR A 44 0.96 -12.00 -11.41
CA THR A 44 0.23 -13.27 -11.28
C THR A 44 1.15 -14.48 -11.14
N ASP A 45 2.38 -14.37 -11.63
CA ASP A 45 3.42 -15.40 -11.60
C ASP A 45 4.39 -15.23 -10.42
N PHE A 46 4.20 -14.24 -9.53
CA PHE A 46 5.11 -13.94 -8.43
C PHE A 46 5.41 -15.15 -7.55
N LEU A 47 4.37 -15.87 -7.08
CA LEU A 47 4.57 -17.03 -6.20
C LEU A 47 5.32 -18.17 -6.88
N ALA A 48 5.11 -18.35 -8.18
CA ALA A 48 5.80 -19.37 -8.97
C ALA A 48 7.28 -18.98 -9.18
N ALA A 49 7.54 -17.72 -9.54
CA ALA A 49 8.89 -17.18 -9.70
C ALA A 49 9.69 -17.22 -8.39
N ALA A 50 9.04 -16.87 -7.28
CA ALA A 50 9.63 -16.91 -5.94
C ALA A 50 9.79 -18.34 -5.39
N GLN A 51 9.20 -19.35 -6.04
CA GLN A 51 9.15 -20.74 -5.55
C GLN A 51 8.66 -20.81 -4.09
N ALA A 52 7.67 -19.98 -3.75
CA ALA A 52 7.24 -19.80 -2.37
C ALA A 52 6.65 -21.10 -1.79
N ARG A 53 7.11 -21.49 -0.60
CA ARG A 53 6.53 -22.64 0.14
C ARG A 53 5.14 -22.31 0.67
N PRO A 54 4.24 -23.30 0.81
CA PRO A 54 2.88 -23.06 1.32
C PRO A 54 2.84 -22.34 2.68
N LEU A 55 3.73 -22.68 3.61
CA LEU A 55 3.79 -22.04 4.94
C LEU A 55 4.20 -20.56 4.86
N THR A 56 5.13 -20.19 3.97
CA THR A 56 5.49 -18.79 3.70
C THR A 56 4.27 -18.00 3.23
N VAL A 57 3.47 -18.57 2.33
CA VAL A 57 2.26 -17.91 1.81
C VAL A 57 1.21 -17.70 2.90
N VAL A 58 0.94 -18.73 3.72
CA VAL A 58 0.00 -18.65 4.84
C VAL A 58 0.44 -17.60 5.86
N THR A 59 1.73 -17.59 6.21
CA THR A 59 2.31 -16.63 7.16
C THR A 59 2.24 -15.19 6.63
N ALA A 60 2.60 -14.98 5.36
CA ALA A 60 2.48 -13.68 4.72
C ALA A 60 1.02 -13.19 4.63
N ALA A 61 0.08 -14.10 4.40
CA ALA A 61 -1.34 -13.78 4.36
C ALA A 61 -1.86 -13.25 5.70
N PHE A 62 -1.39 -13.77 6.84
CA PHE A 62 -1.72 -13.24 8.16
C PHE A 62 -1.29 -11.78 8.32
N TYR A 63 -0.01 -11.47 8.06
CA TYR A 63 0.51 -10.10 8.18
C TYR A 63 -0.21 -9.14 7.21
N LEU A 64 -0.44 -9.58 5.98
CA LEU A 64 -1.16 -8.79 4.99
C LEU A 64 -2.62 -8.55 5.40
N ALA A 65 -3.31 -9.54 5.96
CA ALA A 65 -4.69 -9.39 6.44
C ALA A 65 -4.77 -8.42 7.62
N LEU A 66 -3.88 -8.55 8.61
CA LEU A 66 -3.83 -7.66 9.77
C LEU A 66 -3.56 -6.20 9.34
N SER A 67 -2.71 -5.99 8.33
CA SER A 67 -2.46 -4.66 7.77
C SER A 67 -3.69 -4.00 7.13
N ARG A 68 -4.77 -4.75 6.86
CA ARG A 68 -6.03 -4.24 6.29
C ARG A 68 -7.12 -4.02 7.32
N LEU A 69 -6.92 -4.54 8.53
CA LEU A 69 -7.88 -4.46 9.63
C LEU A 69 -7.30 -3.75 10.88
N PRO A 70 -6.45 -2.71 10.76
CA PRO A 70 -5.75 -2.18 11.92
C PRO A 70 -6.68 -1.47 12.92
N ALA A 71 -7.88 -1.07 12.52
CA ALA A 71 -8.78 -0.30 13.38
C ALA A 71 -9.55 -1.18 14.38
N SER A 72 -9.83 -2.44 14.04
CA SER A 72 -10.52 -3.41 14.90
C SER A 72 -9.54 -4.33 15.66
N PHE A 73 -8.32 -4.43 15.15
CA PHE A 73 -7.26 -5.29 15.68
C PHE A 73 -6.06 -4.51 16.22
N LEU A 74 -6.29 -3.32 16.79
CA LEU A 74 -5.20 -2.50 17.36
C LEU A 74 -4.34 -3.26 18.39
N PRO A 75 -4.89 -4.03 19.36
CA PRO A 75 -4.05 -4.82 20.27
C PRO A 75 -3.14 -5.80 19.54
N GLU A 76 -3.66 -6.48 18.52
CA GLU A 76 -2.88 -7.40 17.70
C GLU A 76 -1.85 -6.67 16.84
N VAL A 77 -2.19 -5.52 16.25
CA VAL A 77 -1.22 -4.69 15.50
C VAL A 77 -0.04 -4.30 16.38
N VAL A 78 -0.29 -3.83 17.61
CA VAL A 78 0.79 -3.49 18.57
C VAL A 78 1.62 -4.73 18.90
N GLY A 79 0.97 -5.85 19.24
CA GLY A 79 1.64 -7.08 19.61
C GLY A 79 2.49 -7.66 18.47
N VAL A 80 1.93 -7.70 17.26
CA VAL A 80 2.61 -8.16 16.05
C VAL A 80 3.78 -7.25 15.71
N HIS A 81 3.57 -5.94 15.68
CA HIS A 81 4.61 -4.96 15.37
C HIS A 81 5.79 -5.07 16.31
N CYS A 82 5.53 -5.13 17.63
CA CYS A 82 6.57 -5.29 18.64
C CYS A 82 7.32 -6.62 18.48
N ALA A 83 6.61 -7.74 18.39
CA ALA A 83 7.21 -9.06 18.31
C ALA A 83 8.04 -9.24 17.03
N PHE A 84 7.47 -8.87 15.87
CA PHE A 84 8.12 -9.03 14.58
C PHE A 84 9.41 -8.22 14.50
N ARG A 85 9.37 -6.94 14.92
CA ARG A 85 10.56 -6.07 14.90
C ARG A 85 11.61 -6.50 15.93
N ALA A 86 11.20 -6.95 17.12
CA ALA A 86 12.12 -7.37 18.17
C ALA A 86 12.82 -8.70 17.84
N LEU A 87 12.10 -9.64 17.21
CA LEU A 87 12.71 -10.88 16.70
C LEU A 87 13.71 -10.58 15.59
N GLY A 88 13.37 -9.67 14.68
CA GLY A 88 14.28 -9.24 13.62
C GLY A 88 14.74 -10.38 12.71
N THR A 89 13.95 -11.46 12.59
CA THR A 89 14.30 -12.70 11.87
C THR A 89 14.84 -12.41 10.47
N ASP A 90 14.16 -11.53 9.74
CA ASP A 90 14.52 -11.14 8.38
C ASP A 90 15.86 -10.42 8.30
N ALA A 91 16.14 -9.50 9.24
CA ALA A 91 17.44 -8.83 9.34
C ALA A 91 18.57 -9.83 9.65
N ALA A 92 18.30 -10.79 10.54
CA ALA A 92 19.26 -11.84 10.88
C ALA A 92 19.53 -12.79 9.68
N LEU A 93 18.51 -13.17 8.92
CA LEU A 93 18.66 -14.03 7.74
C LEU A 93 19.35 -13.32 6.57
N SER A 94 19.08 -12.02 6.40
CA SER A 94 19.65 -11.21 5.33
C SER A 94 21.08 -10.71 5.59
N GLY A 95 21.56 -10.82 6.84
CA GLY A 95 22.83 -10.24 7.25
C GLY A 95 22.85 -8.71 7.21
N VAL A 96 21.68 -8.07 7.16
CA VAL A 96 21.54 -6.61 7.18
C VAL A 96 21.57 -6.16 8.65
N ASP A 97 22.75 -5.73 9.10
CA ASP A 97 22.93 -5.17 10.43
C ASP A 97 22.19 -3.81 10.55
N GLY A 98 21.18 -3.78 11.41
CA GLY A 98 20.51 -2.55 11.83
C GLY A 98 20.56 -2.43 13.35
N PRO A 99 20.33 -1.22 13.92
CA PRO A 99 20.08 -1.12 15.35
C PRO A 99 18.89 -2.02 15.69
N GLY A 100 19.07 -2.91 16.67
CA GLY A 100 17.99 -3.75 17.16
C GLY A 100 16.79 -2.90 17.57
N TYR A 101 15.58 -3.42 17.37
CA TYR A 101 14.37 -2.74 17.79
C TYR A 101 14.09 -3.01 19.26
N ASP A 102 13.98 -1.95 20.06
CA ASP A 102 13.50 -2.03 21.44
C ASP A 102 11.98 -1.79 21.50
N PRO A 103 11.16 -2.83 21.75
CA PRO A 103 9.72 -2.68 21.87
C PRO A 103 9.28 -2.06 23.20
N ALA A 104 10.17 -1.96 24.20
CA ALA A 104 9.77 -1.62 25.57
C ALA A 104 9.06 -0.26 25.67
N PRO A 105 9.53 0.85 25.05
CA PRO A 105 8.85 2.14 25.16
C PRO A 105 7.41 2.12 24.64
N LEU A 106 7.15 1.43 23.52
CA LEU A 106 5.82 1.33 22.93
C LEU A 106 4.91 0.44 23.78
N LEU A 107 5.43 -0.67 24.29
CA LEU A 107 4.68 -1.60 25.14
C LEU A 107 4.33 -0.97 26.49
N GLU A 108 5.28 -0.31 27.15
CA GLU A 108 5.05 0.38 28.43
C GLU A 108 3.93 1.41 28.31
N GLU A 109 3.98 2.24 27.25
CA GLU A 109 2.96 3.23 26.96
C GLU A 109 1.60 2.60 26.67
N TYR A 110 1.56 1.53 25.87
CA TYR A 110 0.32 0.81 25.56
C TYR A 110 -0.29 0.20 26.83
N LEU A 111 0.52 -0.49 27.64
CA LEU A 111 0.08 -1.11 28.88
C LEU A 111 -0.46 -0.08 29.87
N ALA A 112 0.19 1.08 30.01
CA ALA A 112 -0.28 2.18 30.84
C ALA A 112 -1.67 2.68 30.40
N LEU A 113 -1.90 2.83 29.09
CA LEU A 113 -3.21 3.20 28.55
C LEU A 113 -4.28 2.13 28.81
N THR A 114 -3.94 0.85 28.64
CA THR A 114 -4.88 -0.24 28.98
C THR A 114 -5.18 -0.31 30.48
N GLY A 115 -4.34 0.26 31.35
CA GLY A 115 -4.64 0.39 32.79
C GLY A 115 -5.81 1.33 33.09
N GLN A 116 -6.09 2.26 32.16
CA GLN A 116 -7.13 3.28 32.31
C GLN A 116 -8.38 2.99 31.47
N SER A 117 -8.33 2.00 30.58
CA SER A 117 -9.45 1.63 29.71
C SER A 117 -10.32 0.52 30.31
N PRO A 118 -11.66 0.61 30.24
CA PRO A 118 -12.56 -0.49 30.58
C PRO A 118 -12.30 -1.79 29.80
N THR A 119 -11.83 -1.69 28.54
CA THR A 119 -11.49 -2.86 27.70
C THR A 119 -10.08 -3.41 27.96
N GLY A 120 -9.32 -2.74 28.83
CA GLY A 120 -7.89 -2.99 29.04
C GLY A 120 -7.49 -4.44 29.31
N PRO A 121 -8.18 -5.20 30.18
CA PRO A 121 -7.87 -6.61 30.39
C PRO A 121 -7.99 -7.47 29.11
N ALA A 122 -9.02 -7.23 28.30
CA ALA A 122 -9.22 -7.94 27.03
C ALA A 122 -8.16 -7.52 26.00
N ASP A 123 -7.86 -6.23 25.91
CA ASP A 123 -6.84 -5.70 25.01
C ASP A 123 -5.45 -6.28 25.31
N ARG A 124 -5.06 -6.39 26.59
CA ARG A 124 -3.80 -7.04 26.99
C ARG A 124 -3.75 -8.52 26.63
N ALA A 125 -4.87 -9.25 26.77
CA ALA A 125 -4.94 -10.65 26.40
C ALA A 125 -4.78 -10.84 24.88
N ARG A 126 -5.43 -9.99 24.08
CA ARG A 126 -5.30 -9.97 22.61
C ARG A 126 -3.89 -9.63 22.15
N LEU A 127 -3.27 -8.61 22.75
CA LEU A 127 -1.87 -8.25 22.52
C LEU A 127 -0.94 -9.45 22.79
N LEU A 128 -1.07 -10.10 23.96
CA LEU A 128 -0.22 -11.24 24.31
C LEU A 128 -0.42 -12.41 23.34
N ALA A 129 -1.67 -12.72 22.97
CA ALA A 129 -1.98 -13.77 22.01
C ALA A 129 -1.35 -13.48 20.64
N ALA A 130 -1.35 -12.22 20.19
CA ALA A 130 -0.69 -11.82 18.94
C ALA A 130 0.84 -11.97 19.00
N ILE A 131 1.47 -11.59 20.11
CA ILE A 131 2.91 -11.80 20.33
C ILE A 131 3.25 -13.30 20.25
N GLN A 132 2.49 -14.14 20.95
CA GLN A 132 2.67 -15.59 20.95
C GLN A 132 2.48 -16.19 19.55
N LEU A 133 1.51 -15.69 18.79
CA LEU A 133 1.26 -16.12 17.43
C LEU A 133 2.44 -15.77 16.52
N VAL A 134 2.98 -14.55 16.59
CA VAL A 134 4.15 -14.15 15.78
C VAL A 134 5.36 -15.01 16.12
N VAL A 135 5.67 -15.22 17.41
CA VAL A 135 6.79 -16.10 17.80
C VAL A 135 6.61 -17.51 17.22
N ARG A 136 5.38 -18.06 17.24
CA ARG A 136 5.09 -19.37 16.66
C ARG A 136 5.27 -19.38 15.13
N LEU A 137 4.73 -18.39 14.43
CA LEU A 137 4.82 -18.27 12.98
C LEU A 137 6.28 -18.11 12.53
N GLU A 138 7.04 -17.23 13.17
CA GLU A 138 8.45 -17.00 12.87
C GLU A 138 9.30 -18.23 13.17
N SER A 139 9.04 -18.93 14.29
CA SER A 139 9.75 -20.18 14.61
C SER A 139 9.48 -21.29 13.59
N ALA A 140 8.23 -21.47 13.20
CA ALA A 140 7.86 -22.45 12.16
C ALA A 140 8.45 -22.07 10.80
N HIS A 141 8.51 -20.78 10.47
CA HIS A 141 9.12 -20.31 9.23
C HIS A 141 10.63 -20.57 9.21
N VAL A 142 11.36 -20.30 10.30
CA VAL A 142 12.80 -20.62 10.41
C VAL A 142 13.03 -22.13 10.33
N ALA A 143 12.21 -22.94 11.00
CA ALA A 143 12.31 -24.41 10.91
C ALA A 143 12.09 -24.90 9.47
N MET A 144 11.08 -24.38 8.77
CA MET A 144 10.84 -24.68 7.36
C MET A 144 12.03 -24.26 6.47
N LEU A 145 12.67 -23.12 6.74
CA LEU A 145 13.87 -22.71 5.98
C LEU A 145 15.06 -23.65 6.22
N ASP A 146 15.23 -24.16 7.44
CA ASP A 146 16.24 -25.17 7.77
C ASP A 146 15.96 -26.52 7.08
N GLU A 147 14.70 -26.96 7.07
CA GLU A 147 14.24 -28.13 6.29
C GLU A 147 14.50 -27.97 4.79
N LEU A 148 14.20 -26.78 4.25
CA LEU A 148 14.43 -26.46 2.84
C LEU A 148 15.91 -26.46 2.50
N ALA A 149 16.75 -25.87 3.35
CA ALA A 149 18.20 -25.87 3.20
C ALA A 149 18.76 -27.31 3.26
N SER A 150 18.29 -28.11 4.21
CA SER A 150 18.66 -29.53 4.36
C SER A 150 18.25 -30.35 3.14
N TRP A 151 17.05 -30.12 2.60
CA TRP A 151 16.60 -30.76 1.37
C TRP A 151 17.51 -30.43 0.19
N HIS A 152 17.86 -29.15 0.00
CA HIS A 152 18.78 -28.73 -1.05
C HIS A 152 20.18 -29.34 -0.91
N GLN A 153 20.73 -29.38 0.31
CA GLN A 153 22.04 -29.97 0.59
C GLN A 153 22.05 -31.50 0.38
N GLY A 154 20.90 -32.16 0.59
CA GLY A 154 20.74 -33.60 0.38
C GLY A 154 20.55 -34.02 -1.09
N LEU A 155 20.42 -33.08 -2.03
CA LEU A 155 20.19 -33.41 -3.44
C LEU A 155 21.45 -34.01 -4.08
N SER A 156 21.27 -35.19 -4.70
CA SER A 156 22.27 -35.77 -5.60
C SER A 156 22.51 -34.87 -6.81
N LEU A 157 23.67 -35.00 -7.48
CA LEU A 157 23.93 -34.27 -8.73
C LEU A 157 22.87 -34.55 -9.80
N ASP A 158 22.36 -35.78 -9.89
CA ASP A 158 21.24 -36.14 -10.79
C ASP A 158 19.96 -35.39 -10.44
N ALA A 159 19.63 -35.25 -9.15
CA ALA A 159 18.47 -34.49 -8.69
C ALA A 159 18.63 -32.98 -8.93
N GLN A 160 19.83 -32.42 -8.71
CA GLN A 160 20.12 -31.02 -9.00
C GLN A 160 19.98 -30.72 -10.50
N VAL A 161 20.53 -31.58 -11.38
CA VAL A 161 20.35 -31.44 -12.84
C VAL A 161 18.89 -31.65 -13.25
N THR A 162 18.14 -32.50 -12.55
CA THR A 162 16.70 -32.64 -12.77
C THR A 162 15.95 -31.34 -12.52
N LEU A 163 16.28 -30.59 -11.46
CA LEU A 163 15.69 -29.27 -11.19
C LEU A 163 16.02 -28.26 -12.29
N ILE A 164 17.28 -28.23 -12.74
CA ILE A 164 17.74 -27.35 -13.84
C ILE A 164 16.96 -27.67 -15.11
N VAL A 165 16.88 -28.95 -15.49
CA VAL A 165 16.14 -29.38 -16.67
C VAL A 165 14.67 -28.98 -16.56
N ALA A 166 14.01 -29.25 -15.43
CA ALA A 166 12.59 -28.92 -15.23
C ALA A 166 12.31 -27.42 -15.43
N ARG A 167 13.23 -26.54 -15.01
CA ARG A 167 13.14 -25.09 -15.19
C ARG A 167 13.24 -24.66 -16.65
N HIS A 168 14.11 -25.30 -17.42
CA HIS A 168 14.43 -24.88 -18.79
C HIS A 168 13.56 -25.57 -19.87
N VAL A 169 12.95 -26.72 -19.58
CA VAL A 169 12.11 -27.48 -20.52
C VAL A 169 10.99 -26.65 -21.16
N PRO A 170 10.22 -25.80 -20.42
CA PRO A 170 9.17 -24.98 -21.02
C PRO A 170 9.66 -24.06 -22.15
N TYR A 171 10.96 -23.73 -22.17
CA TYR A 171 11.58 -22.80 -23.13
C TYR A 171 12.41 -23.49 -24.22
N ALA A 172 12.67 -24.80 -24.11
CA ALA A 172 13.57 -25.53 -25.00
C ALA A 172 13.04 -25.70 -26.45
N GLY A 173 11.74 -25.50 -26.67
CA GLY A 173 11.12 -25.45 -28.00
C GLY A 173 11.44 -26.64 -28.92
N ARG A 174 11.42 -26.43 -30.26
CA ARG A 174 11.68 -27.47 -31.27
C ARG A 174 13.09 -27.43 -31.88
N GLN A 175 14.02 -26.70 -31.27
CA GLN A 175 15.29 -26.32 -31.92
C GLN A 175 16.31 -27.48 -31.99
N HIS A 176 16.13 -28.55 -31.23
CA HIS A 176 17.06 -29.68 -31.10
C HIS A 176 16.94 -30.77 -32.19
N HIS A 177 16.80 -30.39 -33.46
CA HIS A 177 16.51 -31.28 -34.59
C HIS A 177 17.58 -32.34 -34.93
N LYS A 178 18.83 -32.14 -34.49
CA LYS A 178 19.96 -33.06 -34.75
C LYS A 178 20.38 -33.90 -33.55
N VAL A 179 19.71 -33.75 -32.41
CA VAL A 179 20.08 -34.39 -31.14
C VAL A 179 19.09 -35.50 -30.84
N GLN A 180 19.62 -36.70 -30.54
CA GLN A 180 18.83 -37.83 -30.10
C GLN A 180 19.33 -38.31 -28.74
N ILE A 181 18.38 -38.64 -27.86
CA ILE A 181 18.63 -39.27 -26.56
C ILE A 181 17.97 -40.64 -26.61
N SER A 182 18.75 -41.70 -26.39
CA SER A 182 18.27 -43.09 -26.45
C SER A 182 17.48 -43.46 -27.70
N GLY A 183 17.85 -42.87 -28.86
CA GLY A 183 17.19 -43.12 -30.15
C GLY A 183 15.96 -42.26 -30.44
N ILE A 184 15.50 -41.45 -29.48
CA ILE A 184 14.35 -40.56 -29.64
C ILE A 184 14.86 -39.13 -29.89
N PRO A 185 14.33 -38.39 -30.89
CA PRO A 185 14.69 -36.99 -31.10
C PRO A 185 14.39 -36.14 -29.86
N LEU A 186 15.35 -35.31 -29.44
CA LEU A 186 15.23 -34.50 -28.22
C LEU A 186 13.99 -33.58 -28.24
N ARG A 187 13.65 -33.03 -29.41
CA ARG A 187 12.43 -32.20 -29.57
C ARG A 187 11.14 -32.98 -29.27
N ASP A 188 11.11 -34.27 -29.56
CA ASP A 188 9.91 -35.10 -29.41
C ASP A 188 9.77 -35.53 -27.94
N LEU A 189 10.90 -35.79 -27.26
CA LEU A 189 10.93 -36.01 -25.81
C LEU A 189 10.44 -34.80 -25.03
N LEU A 190 10.97 -33.60 -25.33
CA LEU A 190 10.63 -32.38 -24.61
C LEU A 190 9.20 -31.88 -24.87
N ALA A 191 8.59 -32.28 -26.00
CA ALA A 191 7.23 -31.92 -26.36
C ALA A 191 6.18 -32.92 -25.83
N ASP A 192 6.60 -34.02 -25.20
CA ASP A 192 5.71 -35.03 -24.64
C ASP A 192 4.95 -34.45 -23.43
N PRO A 193 3.60 -34.42 -23.42
CA PRO A 193 2.83 -34.03 -22.24
C PRO A 193 3.10 -34.90 -21.00
N ALA A 194 3.59 -36.13 -21.19
CA ALA A 194 3.99 -37.03 -20.11
C ALA A 194 5.49 -36.91 -19.76
N PHE A 195 6.17 -35.86 -20.23
CA PHE A 195 7.59 -35.64 -19.95
C PHE A 195 7.87 -35.62 -18.44
N GLY A 196 8.76 -36.51 -18.00
CA GLY A 196 9.29 -36.55 -16.64
C GLY A 196 10.76 -36.17 -16.62
N ALA A 197 11.10 -35.04 -15.98
CA ALA A 197 12.47 -34.53 -15.92
C ALA A 197 13.46 -35.55 -15.35
N ALA A 198 13.10 -36.26 -14.27
CA ALA A 198 13.97 -37.28 -13.66
C ALA A 198 14.24 -38.46 -14.62
N ALA A 199 13.21 -38.93 -15.34
CA ALA A 199 13.36 -39.98 -16.34
C ALA A 199 14.25 -39.53 -17.51
N PHE A 200 14.09 -38.28 -17.95
CA PHE A 200 14.94 -37.68 -18.98
C PHE A 200 16.40 -37.58 -18.54
N VAL A 201 16.68 -37.13 -17.31
CA VAL A 201 18.06 -37.06 -16.80
C VAL A 201 18.72 -38.43 -16.75
N ARG A 202 18.01 -39.49 -16.34
CA ARG A 202 18.51 -40.87 -16.41
C ARG A 202 18.84 -41.31 -17.83
N GLN A 203 17.98 -41.00 -18.79
CA GLN A 203 18.25 -41.29 -20.20
C GLN A 203 19.45 -40.49 -20.72
N LEU A 204 19.54 -39.20 -20.39
CA LEU A 204 20.65 -38.32 -20.77
C LEU A 204 21.98 -38.82 -20.21
N ARG A 205 22.01 -39.27 -18.95
CA ARG A 205 23.18 -39.86 -18.26
C ARG A 205 23.77 -41.02 -19.05
N SER A 206 22.92 -41.93 -19.53
CA SER A 206 23.30 -43.10 -20.33
C SER A 206 23.62 -42.78 -21.80
N SER A 207 23.37 -41.55 -22.26
CA SER A 207 23.39 -41.21 -23.67
C SER A 207 24.80 -40.92 -24.20
N SER A 208 24.93 -40.91 -25.54
CA SER A 208 26.16 -40.48 -26.21
C SER A 208 26.54 -39.01 -25.96
N GLN A 209 25.63 -38.19 -25.43
CA GLN A 209 25.89 -36.77 -25.15
C GLN A 209 26.85 -36.57 -23.97
N LEU A 210 26.85 -37.49 -23.00
CA LEU A 210 27.71 -37.44 -21.82
C LEU A 210 29.02 -38.25 -21.96
N LYS A 211 29.24 -38.91 -23.11
CA LYS A 211 30.49 -39.64 -23.35
C LYS A 211 31.70 -38.68 -23.36
N PRO A 212 32.80 -39.02 -22.64
CA PRO A 212 34.00 -38.19 -22.60
C PRO A 212 34.61 -37.97 -23.99
N LEU A 213 35.04 -36.74 -24.26
CA LEU A 213 35.75 -36.36 -25.48
C LEU A 213 37.26 -36.35 -25.24
N ARG A 214 38.05 -36.65 -26.29
CA ARG A 214 39.53 -36.60 -26.23
C ARG A 214 40.09 -35.22 -25.84
N ALA A 215 39.36 -34.15 -26.15
CA ALA A 215 39.74 -32.77 -25.84
C ALA A 215 39.29 -32.32 -24.43
N GLY A 216 38.74 -33.22 -23.60
CA GLY A 216 38.13 -32.91 -22.32
C GLY A 216 36.63 -32.61 -22.40
N GLY A 217 35.91 -32.85 -21.30
CA GLY A 217 34.45 -32.67 -21.21
C GLY A 217 33.64 -33.68 -22.03
N CYS A 218 32.37 -33.35 -22.30
CA CYS A 218 31.46 -34.15 -23.12
C CYS A 218 30.75 -33.27 -24.17
N ARG A 219 29.92 -33.87 -25.02
CA ARG A 219 29.18 -33.11 -26.04
C ARG A 219 28.20 -32.13 -25.41
N PHE A 220 27.58 -32.50 -24.30
CA PHE A 220 26.65 -31.64 -23.57
C PHE A 220 27.36 -30.43 -22.95
N THR A 221 28.45 -30.62 -22.20
CA THR A 221 29.19 -29.49 -21.62
C THR A 221 29.81 -28.58 -22.68
N ARG A 222 30.20 -29.14 -23.84
CA ARG A 222 30.63 -28.32 -25.00
C ARG A 222 29.48 -27.52 -25.61
N ALA A 223 28.26 -28.03 -25.58
CA ALA A 223 27.11 -27.34 -26.16
C ALA A 223 26.72 -26.09 -25.38
N ILE A 224 26.92 -26.09 -24.06
CA ILE A 224 26.57 -24.97 -23.16
C ILE A 224 27.69 -23.93 -23.02
N ARG A 225 28.93 -24.25 -23.45
CA ARG A 225 30.07 -23.31 -23.43
C ARG A 225 30.04 -22.33 -24.61
N PHE A 226 30.82 -21.26 -24.49
CA PHE A 226 30.96 -20.23 -25.54
C PHE A 226 31.27 -20.84 -26.91
N GLY A 227 30.47 -20.45 -27.92
CA GLY A 227 30.52 -21.01 -29.28
C GLY A 227 29.69 -22.29 -29.48
N GLY A 228 29.05 -22.82 -28.44
CA GLY A 228 28.10 -23.91 -28.50
C GLY A 228 26.66 -23.46 -28.75
N PRO A 229 25.78 -24.35 -29.27
CA PRO A 229 24.38 -24.02 -29.60
C PRO A 229 23.47 -23.75 -28.40
N MET A 230 23.91 -24.06 -27.17
CA MET A 230 23.17 -23.82 -25.93
C MET A 230 23.90 -22.80 -25.02
N PHE A 231 24.82 -22.01 -25.59
CA PHE A 231 25.51 -20.97 -24.85
C PHE A 231 24.53 -19.90 -24.35
N GLY A 232 24.61 -19.57 -23.06
CA GLY A 232 23.75 -18.56 -22.41
C GLY A 232 22.36 -19.05 -22.00
N ILE A 233 22.07 -20.35 -22.13
CA ILE A 233 20.81 -20.93 -21.64
C ILE A 233 20.84 -21.13 -20.13
N PHE A 234 21.95 -21.65 -19.60
CA PHE A 234 22.14 -21.91 -18.18
C PHE A 234 22.95 -20.78 -17.54
N ASP A 235 22.61 -20.39 -16.32
CA ASP A 235 23.43 -19.45 -15.55
C ASP A 235 24.75 -20.09 -15.10
N ASP A 236 25.66 -19.29 -14.53
CA ASP A 236 26.98 -19.75 -14.11
C ASP A 236 26.92 -20.84 -13.02
N ALA A 237 25.91 -20.81 -12.14
CA ALA A 237 25.75 -21.81 -11.09
C ALA A 237 25.22 -23.12 -11.67
N GLU A 238 24.18 -23.05 -12.51
CA GLU A 238 23.62 -24.19 -13.23
C GLU A 238 24.67 -24.86 -14.12
N ALA A 239 25.47 -24.07 -14.86
CA ALA A 239 26.55 -24.58 -15.69
C ALA A 239 27.62 -25.32 -14.86
N ARG A 240 28.01 -24.79 -13.69
CA ARG A 240 28.94 -25.48 -12.77
C ARG A 240 28.35 -26.80 -12.27
N THR A 241 27.09 -26.84 -11.88
CA THR A 241 26.41 -28.07 -11.47
C THR A 241 26.37 -29.10 -12.60
N ILE A 242 26.06 -28.67 -13.83
CA ILE A 242 26.07 -29.55 -15.01
C ILE A 242 27.48 -30.09 -15.28
N GLU A 243 28.52 -29.27 -15.15
CA GLU A 243 29.91 -29.69 -15.34
C GLU A 243 30.37 -30.69 -14.28
N GLN A 244 30.04 -30.47 -13.01
CA GLN A 244 30.29 -31.40 -11.93
C GLN A 244 29.57 -32.73 -12.16
N TRP A 245 28.29 -32.68 -12.53
CA TRP A 245 27.50 -33.86 -12.87
C TRP A 245 28.10 -34.62 -14.05
N ALA A 246 28.48 -33.95 -15.14
CA ALA A 246 29.11 -34.60 -16.28
C ALA A 246 30.47 -35.24 -15.94
N ALA A 247 31.25 -34.62 -15.04
CA ALA A 247 32.50 -35.17 -14.56
C ALA A 247 32.28 -36.44 -13.70
N ALA A 248 31.30 -36.42 -12.79
CA ALA A 248 30.90 -37.58 -11.99
C ALA A 248 30.45 -38.76 -12.88
N VAL A 249 29.65 -38.48 -13.91
CA VAL A 249 29.23 -39.49 -14.90
C VAL A 249 30.44 -40.07 -15.66
N ALA A 250 31.37 -39.22 -16.07
CA ALA A 250 32.59 -39.64 -16.76
C ALA A 250 33.51 -40.48 -15.86
N ALA A 251 33.51 -40.23 -14.56
CA ALA A 251 34.23 -41.02 -13.55
C ALA A 251 33.59 -42.39 -13.26
N GLY A 252 32.40 -42.66 -13.82
CA GLY A 252 31.69 -43.92 -13.62
C GLY A 252 30.97 -44.01 -12.28
N GLU A 253 30.65 -42.88 -11.65
CA GLU A 253 29.83 -42.88 -10.44
C GLU A 253 28.43 -43.46 -10.75
N GLU A 254 27.85 -44.16 -9.79
CA GLU A 254 26.48 -44.68 -9.90
C GLU A 254 25.47 -43.51 -9.91
N PRO A 255 24.30 -43.67 -10.55
CA PRO A 255 23.24 -42.66 -10.49
C PRO A 255 22.85 -42.38 -9.04
N GLY A 256 22.77 -41.11 -8.69
CA GLY A 256 22.28 -40.69 -7.37
C GLY A 256 20.78 -40.96 -7.20
N ALA A 257 20.30 -40.79 -5.97
CA ALA A 257 18.86 -40.85 -5.70
C ALA A 257 18.08 -39.84 -6.55
N ASP A 258 16.89 -40.27 -6.99
CA ASP A 258 15.96 -39.42 -7.75
C ASP A 258 15.54 -38.18 -6.94
N LEU A 259 15.08 -37.15 -7.65
CA LEU A 259 14.55 -35.94 -7.04
C LEU A 259 13.35 -36.25 -6.14
N ALA A 260 13.55 -36.19 -4.82
CA ALA A 260 12.49 -36.26 -3.84
C ALA A 260 11.67 -34.97 -3.86
N ALA A 261 10.35 -35.06 -3.67
CA ALA A 261 9.51 -33.88 -3.52
C ALA A 261 9.94 -33.08 -2.29
N CYS A 262 10.04 -31.75 -2.43
CA CYS A 262 10.26 -30.88 -1.29
C CYS A 262 8.94 -30.69 -0.54
N THR A 263 8.89 -31.12 0.71
CA THR A 263 7.71 -31.04 1.59
C THR A 263 7.89 -30.06 2.76
N ALA A 264 8.94 -29.24 2.73
CA ALA A 264 9.28 -28.34 3.83
C ALA A 264 8.09 -27.42 4.17
N GLY A 265 7.66 -27.47 5.44
CA GLY A 265 6.53 -26.71 6.00
C GLY A 265 5.13 -27.09 5.49
N ASP A 266 4.97 -28.16 4.71
CA ASP A 266 3.66 -28.51 4.13
C ASP A 266 2.64 -28.93 5.20
N GLU A 267 3.08 -29.64 6.25
CA GLU A 267 2.22 -30.08 7.35
C GLU A 267 1.68 -28.90 8.16
N ASP A 268 2.56 -27.97 8.54
CA ASP A 268 2.18 -26.75 9.26
C ASP A 268 1.24 -25.88 8.41
N ALA A 269 1.52 -25.74 7.12
CA ALA A 269 0.66 -25.00 6.20
C ALA A 269 -0.74 -25.63 6.12
N ALA A 270 -0.83 -26.96 6.03
CA ALA A 270 -2.10 -27.68 5.99
C ALA A 270 -2.88 -27.52 7.30
N ALA A 271 -2.21 -27.57 8.45
CA ALA A 271 -2.83 -27.33 9.75
C ALA A 271 -3.44 -25.92 9.84
N TRP A 272 -2.71 -24.90 9.41
CA TRP A 272 -3.22 -23.53 9.36
C TRP A 272 -4.38 -23.36 8.38
N GLN A 273 -4.30 -23.95 7.19
CA GLN A 273 -5.39 -23.90 6.21
C GLN A 273 -6.67 -24.54 6.77
N CYS A 274 -6.55 -25.69 7.45
CA CYS A 274 -7.68 -26.33 8.11
C CYS A 274 -8.29 -25.42 9.19
N ALA A 275 -7.46 -24.80 10.02
CA ALA A 275 -7.92 -23.86 11.05
C ALA A 275 -8.63 -22.63 10.46
N LEU A 276 -8.12 -22.08 9.36
CA LEU A 276 -8.72 -20.93 8.67
C LEU A 276 -10.09 -21.27 8.06
N VAL A 277 -10.24 -22.45 7.46
CA VAL A 277 -11.53 -22.90 6.90
C VAL A 277 -12.57 -23.13 8.00
N ALA A 278 -12.13 -23.60 9.17
CA ALA A 278 -13.00 -23.80 10.33
C ALA A 278 -13.37 -22.50 11.07
N ALA A 279 -12.70 -21.37 10.76
CA ALA A 279 -12.92 -20.11 11.46
C ALA A 279 -14.23 -19.42 11.03
N GLY A 280 -15.05 -19.02 12.01
CA GLY A 280 -16.26 -18.24 11.80
C GLY A 280 -16.20 -16.90 12.54
N PRO A 281 -15.69 -15.81 11.93
CA PRO A 281 -15.63 -14.51 12.58
C PRO A 281 -17.05 -13.94 12.76
N GLY A 282 -17.51 -13.85 14.01
CA GLY A 282 -18.87 -13.44 14.37
C GLY A 282 -19.10 -11.92 14.46
N ASP A 283 -18.06 -11.13 14.31
CA ASP A 283 -18.05 -9.67 14.46
C ASP A 283 -18.26 -8.92 13.14
N VAL A 284 -18.12 -9.58 11.98
CA VAL A 284 -18.29 -8.99 10.65
C VAL A 284 -19.74 -9.10 10.17
N LEU A 285 -20.35 -7.94 9.87
CA LEU A 285 -21.71 -7.85 9.35
C LEU A 285 -21.67 -7.69 7.82
N VAL A 286 -21.70 -8.82 7.11
CA VAL A 286 -21.62 -8.88 5.64
C VAL A 286 -22.93 -8.43 4.97
N ALA A 287 -24.07 -8.61 5.63
CA ALA A 287 -25.36 -8.21 5.08
C ALA A 287 -25.51 -6.67 5.03
N GLY A 288 -25.83 -6.16 3.84
CA GLY A 288 -26.10 -4.75 3.61
C GLY A 288 -27.47 -4.31 4.16
N PRO A 289 -27.61 -3.07 4.67
CA PRO A 289 -28.90 -2.49 5.00
C PRO A 289 -29.59 -1.98 3.72
N PRO A 290 -30.92 -1.93 3.67
CA PRO A 290 -31.65 -1.50 2.46
C PRO A 290 -31.50 0.01 2.16
N ALA A 291 -31.31 0.86 3.17
CA ALA A 291 -31.03 2.29 3.01
C ALA A 291 -30.20 2.80 4.20
N LEU A 292 -29.32 3.77 3.95
CA LEU A 292 -28.50 4.43 4.98
C LEU A 292 -28.78 5.92 4.94
N ASP A 293 -29.11 6.51 6.09
CA ASP A 293 -28.97 7.96 6.26
C ASP A 293 -27.48 8.36 6.35
N GLU A 294 -27.16 9.65 6.29
CA GLU A 294 -25.77 10.12 6.31
C GLU A 294 -25.01 9.79 7.61
N ARG A 295 -25.72 9.69 8.75
CA ARG A 295 -25.12 9.39 10.05
C ARG A 295 -24.75 7.92 10.14
N GLN A 296 -25.67 7.05 9.74
CA GLN A 296 -25.45 5.60 9.62
C GLN A 296 -24.38 5.30 8.56
N PHE A 297 -24.38 6.05 7.46
CA PHE A 297 -23.36 5.91 6.42
C PHE A 297 -21.98 6.27 6.95
N LEU A 298 -21.83 7.42 7.63
CA LEU A 298 -20.58 7.79 8.31
C LEU A 298 -20.14 6.71 9.30
N TYR A 299 -21.02 6.27 10.20
CA TYR A 299 -20.71 5.26 11.22
C TYR A 299 -20.19 3.96 10.60
N ARG A 300 -20.79 3.52 9.49
CA ARG A 300 -20.32 2.34 8.75
C ARG A 300 -19.01 2.58 8.00
N LEU A 301 -18.78 3.77 7.43
CA LEU A 301 -17.52 4.12 6.77
C LEU A 301 -16.35 4.09 7.76
N VAL A 302 -16.50 4.75 8.91
CA VAL A 302 -15.43 4.78 9.93
C VAL A 302 -15.26 3.44 10.64
N ASN A 303 -16.22 2.51 10.52
CA ASN A 303 -16.18 1.13 11.01
C ASN A 303 -16.20 0.10 9.85
N VAL A 304 -15.58 0.41 8.71
CA VAL A 304 -15.66 -0.41 7.49
C VAL A 304 -15.28 -1.89 7.68
N GLU A 305 -14.36 -2.18 8.59
CA GLU A 305 -13.90 -3.54 8.92
C GLU A 305 -15.02 -4.41 9.51
N ARG A 306 -15.95 -3.78 10.25
CA ARG A 306 -17.16 -4.43 10.79
C ARG A 306 -18.29 -4.47 9.75
N PHE A 307 -18.32 -3.52 8.81
CA PHE A 307 -19.40 -3.33 7.83
C PHE A 307 -18.89 -3.33 6.38
N PRO A 308 -18.26 -4.41 5.89
CA PRO A 308 -17.66 -4.43 4.56
C PRO A 308 -18.67 -4.15 3.43
N SER A 309 -19.96 -4.41 3.65
CA SER A 309 -21.04 -4.09 2.71
C SER A 309 -21.13 -2.60 2.34
N VAL A 310 -20.60 -1.69 3.19
CA VAL A 310 -20.64 -0.24 2.95
C VAL A 310 -19.81 0.16 1.73
N LEU A 311 -18.83 -0.66 1.31
CA LEU A 311 -17.96 -0.37 0.17
C LEU A 311 -18.74 -0.14 -1.13
N ALA A 312 -19.84 -0.85 -1.36
CA ALA A 312 -20.67 -0.64 -2.54
C ALA A 312 -21.33 0.75 -2.54
N ALA A 313 -21.87 1.18 -1.40
CA ALA A 313 -22.45 2.51 -1.23
C ALA A 313 -21.39 3.61 -1.31
N ALA A 314 -20.21 3.39 -0.73
CA ALA A 314 -19.07 4.31 -0.82
C ALA A 314 -18.63 4.52 -2.27
N ARG A 315 -18.53 3.44 -3.06
CA ARG A 315 -18.21 3.54 -4.48
C ARG A 315 -19.27 4.33 -5.25
N ALA A 316 -20.55 4.04 -5.02
CA ALA A 316 -21.65 4.77 -5.67
C ALA A 316 -21.62 6.27 -5.32
N ARG A 317 -21.35 6.63 -4.06
CA ARG A 317 -21.14 8.03 -3.62
C ARG A 317 -20.00 8.69 -4.38
N VAL A 318 -18.86 8.00 -4.50
CA VAL A 318 -17.69 8.53 -5.22
C VAL A 318 -18.00 8.80 -6.69
N GLU A 319 -18.60 7.84 -7.39
CA GLU A 319 -18.97 8.02 -8.80
C GLU A 319 -19.96 9.16 -9.00
N LEU A 320 -20.99 9.25 -8.15
CA LEU A 320 -22.01 10.29 -8.25
C LEU A 320 -21.38 11.68 -8.12
N VAL A 321 -20.56 11.89 -7.09
CA VAL A 321 -19.94 13.19 -6.82
C VAL A 321 -18.93 13.54 -7.91
N LEU A 322 -18.09 12.60 -8.35
CA LEU A 322 -17.14 12.85 -9.44
C LEU A 322 -17.87 13.22 -10.74
N ALA A 323 -18.95 12.52 -11.07
CA ALA A 323 -19.76 12.83 -12.24
C ALA A 323 -20.41 14.20 -12.12
N GLN A 324 -20.85 14.63 -10.93
CA GLN A 324 -21.40 15.98 -10.70
C GLN A 324 -20.34 17.06 -10.80
N ALA A 325 -19.18 16.84 -10.17
CA ALA A 325 -18.08 17.76 -10.11
C ALA A 325 -17.47 18.09 -11.47
N GLU A 326 -17.52 17.16 -12.43
CA GLU A 326 -17.06 17.40 -13.81
C GLU A 326 -17.78 18.57 -14.49
N GLY A 327 -19.01 18.91 -14.07
CA GLY A 327 -19.68 20.13 -14.54
C GLY A 327 -18.96 21.44 -14.17
N LEU A 328 -18.06 21.42 -13.19
CA LEU A 328 -17.23 22.57 -12.84
C LEU A 328 -16.11 22.82 -13.85
N PHE A 329 -15.88 21.93 -14.81
CA PHE A 329 -14.95 22.18 -15.91
C PHE A 329 -15.36 23.39 -16.75
N GLU A 330 -16.66 23.70 -16.81
CA GLU A 330 -17.20 24.84 -17.55
C GLU A 330 -17.51 26.06 -16.66
N LEU A 331 -17.93 25.82 -15.41
CA LEU A 331 -18.42 26.87 -14.50
C LEU A 331 -17.45 27.21 -13.36
N GLY A 332 -16.32 26.50 -13.25
CA GLY A 332 -15.42 26.55 -12.11
C GLY A 332 -14.82 27.94 -11.85
N ALA A 333 -14.60 28.75 -12.88
CA ALA A 333 -13.99 30.08 -12.75
C ALA A 333 -14.78 31.04 -11.87
N ALA A 334 -16.09 30.80 -11.73
CA ALA A 334 -16.98 31.57 -10.88
C ALA A 334 -16.83 31.23 -9.38
N GLY A 335 -16.00 30.25 -9.01
CA GLY A 335 -15.72 29.88 -7.62
C GLY A 335 -15.06 31.04 -6.86
N ARG A 336 -15.38 31.15 -5.56
CA ARG A 336 -14.82 32.21 -4.72
C ARG A 336 -13.40 31.87 -4.28
N HIS A 337 -13.19 30.64 -3.83
CA HIS A 337 -11.93 30.15 -3.26
C HIS A 337 -11.21 29.19 -4.21
N THR A 338 -11.93 28.64 -5.19
CA THR A 338 -11.39 27.67 -6.15
C THR A 338 -11.71 28.08 -7.58
N ASP A 339 -11.01 27.45 -8.54
CA ASP A 339 -11.34 27.48 -9.97
C ASP A 339 -11.02 26.10 -10.57
N ALA A 340 -12.06 25.34 -10.87
CA ALA A 340 -11.96 24.02 -11.48
C ALA A 340 -12.18 24.03 -13.01
N THR A 341 -12.13 25.19 -13.66
CA THR A 341 -12.25 25.30 -15.13
C THR A 341 -11.20 24.46 -15.82
N TRP A 342 -11.61 23.69 -16.83
CA TRP A 342 -10.73 22.78 -17.56
C TRP A 342 -9.57 23.50 -18.24
N PHE A 343 -8.41 22.84 -18.29
CA PHE A 343 -7.26 23.26 -19.08
C PHE A 343 -6.41 22.06 -19.49
N GLY A 344 -5.62 22.24 -20.57
CA GLY A 344 -4.69 21.22 -21.05
C GLY A 344 -3.48 21.08 -20.12
N TYR A 345 -3.04 19.84 -19.90
CA TYR A 345 -1.92 19.56 -19.02
C TYR A 345 -0.56 19.80 -19.67
N SER A 346 0.27 20.57 -18.97
CA SER A 346 1.71 20.41 -18.93
C SER A 346 2.18 20.60 -17.48
N PRO A 347 3.39 20.14 -17.11
CA PRO A 347 3.95 20.44 -15.80
C PRO A 347 3.97 21.94 -15.48
N GLU A 348 4.29 22.78 -16.45
CA GLU A 348 4.31 24.24 -16.33
C GLU A 348 2.89 24.80 -16.16
N ALA A 349 1.94 24.34 -16.97
CA ALA A 349 0.55 24.80 -16.90
C ALA A 349 -0.12 24.47 -15.55
N LEU A 350 0.16 23.29 -14.98
CA LEU A 350 -0.34 22.94 -13.64
C LEU A 350 0.25 23.86 -12.57
N ARG A 351 1.57 24.07 -12.59
CA ARG A 351 2.24 24.95 -11.61
C ARG A 351 1.76 26.40 -11.73
N GLU A 352 1.69 26.92 -12.96
CA GLU A 352 1.16 28.27 -13.24
C GLU A 352 -0.30 28.40 -12.78
N ARG A 353 -1.12 27.37 -13.01
CA ARG A 353 -2.51 27.35 -12.53
C ARG A 353 -2.55 27.44 -10.99
N VAL A 354 -1.79 26.62 -10.28
CA VAL A 354 -1.75 26.62 -8.81
C VAL A 354 -1.29 27.98 -8.27
N GLU A 355 -0.22 28.55 -8.83
CA GLU A 355 0.30 29.88 -8.45
C GLU A 355 -0.71 30.99 -8.73
N THR A 356 -1.34 30.99 -9.90
CA THR A 356 -2.37 31.98 -10.27
C THR A 356 -3.54 31.93 -9.30
N LEU A 357 -4.01 30.73 -8.93
CA LEU A 357 -5.12 30.59 -8.00
C LEU A 357 -4.76 31.03 -6.58
N TYR A 358 -3.56 30.69 -6.12
CA TYR A 358 -3.05 31.16 -4.84
C TYR A 358 -3.10 32.70 -4.75
N TRP A 359 -2.57 33.39 -5.75
CA TRP A 359 -2.61 34.86 -5.76
C TRP A 359 -4.03 35.39 -5.92
N THR A 360 -4.71 35.03 -7.00
CA THR A 360 -5.97 35.68 -7.41
C THR A 360 -7.18 35.31 -6.57
N LYS A 361 -7.24 34.10 -6.01
CA LYS A 361 -8.40 33.61 -5.22
C LYS A 361 -8.14 33.60 -3.72
N LEU A 362 -6.89 33.41 -3.28
CA LEU A 362 -6.59 33.19 -1.86
C LEU A 362 -5.88 34.38 -1.22
N VAL A 363 -4.93 35.04 -1.89
CA VAL A 363 -4.12 36.11 -1.26
C VAL A 363 -4.59 37.51 -1.60
N GLU A 364 -4.69 37.86 -2.88
CA GLU A 364 -5.06 39.22 -3.33
C GLU A 364 -6.44 39.69 -2.84
N PRO A 365 -7.47 38.81 -2.73
CA PRO A 365 -8.77 39.21 -2.19
C PRO A 365 -8.74 39.54 -0.69
N PHE A 366 -7.73 39.06 0.05
CA PHE A 366 -7.70 39.21 1.50
C PHE A 366 -7.68 40.68 1.92
N ARG A 367 -8.68 41.03 2.74
CA ARG A 367 -8.70 42.28 3.51
C ARG A 367 -8.95 41.93 4.96
N PRO A 368 -8.23 42.51 5.94
CA PRO A 368 -8.53 42.30 7.35
C PRO A 368 -10.00 42.61 7.66
N LEU A 369 -10.60 41.83 8.55
CA LEU A 369 -11.99 42.04 8.95
C LEU A 369 -12.08 43.33 9.75
N THR A 370 -12.97 44.24 9.33
CA THR A 370 -13.29 45.45 10.09
C THR A 370 -14.24 45.15 11.25
N ASP A 371 -15.17 44.22 11.02
CA ASP A 371 -16.16 43.78 12.00
C ASP A 371 -16.03 42.27 12.22
N ILE A 372 -15.80 41.89 13.49
CA ILE A 372 -15.74 40.48 13.87
C ILE A 372 -17.15 39.99 14.21
N PRO A 373 -17.64 38.89 13.60
CA PRO A 373 -18.94 38.30 13.93
C PRO A 373 -19.07 37.95 15.42
N SER A 374 -20.31 37.79 15.88
CA SER A 374 -20.56 37.41 17.27
C SER A 374 -19.92 36.06 17.62
N ARG A 375 -19.65 35.83 18.91
CA ARG A 375 -19.08 34.55 19.39
C ARG A 375 -19.92 33.36 18.91
N THR A 376 -21.25 33.49 18.98
CA THR A 376 -22.20 32.46 18.55
C THR A 376 -22.11 32.19 17.05
N ASP A 377 -21.99 33.22 16.21
CA ASP A 377 -21.88 33.05 14.77
C ASP A 377 -20.57 32.37 14.37
N VAL A 378 -19.46 32.71 15.04
CA VAL A 378 -18.17 32.04 14.83
C VAL A 378 -18.27 30.56 15.19
N ILE A 379 -18.86 30.22 16.35
CA ILE A 379 -19.09 28.83 16.76
C ILE A 379 -19.97 28.09 15.74
N ASN A 380 -21.08 28.71 15.31
CA ASN A 380 -21.99 28.11 14.33
C ASN A 380 -21.32 27.89 12.97
N ASN A 381 -20.40 28.77 12.56
CA ASN A 381 -19.61 28.59 11.35
C ASN A 381 -18.65 27.41 11.49
N GLN A 382 -17.92 27.34 12.60
CA GLN A 382 -16.95 26.28 12.90
C GLN A 382 -17.61 24.89 12.92
N LYS A 383 -18.83 24.79 13.49
CA LYS A 383 -19.64 23.55 13.45
C LYS A 383 -19.90 23.03 12.03
N ARG A 384 -19.99 23.91 11.01
CA ARG A 384 -20.27 23.50 9.63
C ARG A 384 -19.08 22.78 8.97
N PHE A 385 -17.86 23.09 9.38
CA PHE A 385 -16.64 22.50 8.83
C PHE A 385 -16.03 21.42 9.74
N ALA A 386 -16.40 21.41 11.02
CA ALA A 386 -15.85 20.54 12.04
C ALA A 386 -15.78 19.06 11.63
N LEU A 387 -16.83 18.51 11.02
CA LEU A 387 -16.83 17.09 10.64
C LEU A 387 -15.82 16.77 9.52
N GLY A 388 -15.62 17.67 8.56
CA GLY A 388 -14.57 17.52 7.55
C GLY A 388 -13.19 17.56 8.19
N ASN A 389 -12.96 18.51 9.09
CA ASN A 389 -11.70 18.64 9.83
C ASN A 389 -11.45 17.45 10.80
N LEU A 390 -12.50 16.79 11.28
CA LEU A 390 -12.38 15.58 12.12
C LEU A 390 -11.99 14.31 11.34
N VAL A 391 -12.01 14.38 10.02
CA VAL A 391 -11.51 13.32 9.12
C VAL A 391 -10.38 13.86 8.24
N ASP A 392 -9.68 14.89 8.72
CA ASP A 392 -8.56 15.49 8.02
C ASP A 392 -7.45 14.48 7.70
N GLY A 393 -6.81 14.64 6.55
CA GLY A 393 -5.87 13.67 5.97
C GLY A 393 -6.49 12.31 5.56
N ALA A 394 -7.79 12.07 5.77
CA ALA A 394 -8.35 10.74 5.51
C ALA A 394 -8.34 10.35 4.02
N CYS A 395 -8.37 11.30 3.07
CA CYS A 395 -8.34 10.97 1.64
C CYS A 395 -7.08 10.19 1.22
N THR A 396 -5.97 10.34 1.96
CA THR A 396 -4.66 9.75 1.63
C THR A 396 -4.24 8.63 2.57
N HIS A 397 -4.97 8.36 3.66
CA HIS A 397 -4.57 7.39 4.70
C HIS A 397 -4.34 5.94 4.23
N ARG A 398 -4.85 5.55 3.05
CA ARG A 398 -4.68 4.20 2.47
C ARG A 398 -3.62 4.12 1.37
N ILE A 399 -2.95 5.23 1.06
CA ILE A 399 -1.81 5.25 0.15
C ILE A 399 -0.61 4.59 0.84
N GLY A 400 0.23 3.91 0.06
CA GLY A 400 1.46 3.32 0.59
C GLY A 400 1.25 2.09 1.49
N ASN A 401 0.05 1.49 1.50
CA ASN A 401 -0.20 0.21 2.16
C ASN A 401 0.77 -0.88 1.66
N THR A 402 1.06 -1.89 2.48
CA THR A 402 1.94 -3.01 2.13
C THR A 402 1.59 -3.60 0.76
N GLY A 403 2.59 -3.74 -0.13
CA GLY A 403 2.42 -4.20 -1.51
C GLY A 403 1.83 -3.15 -2.49
N ARG A 404 1.63 -1.91 -2.06
CA ARG A 404 1.09 -0.78 -2.85
C ARG A 404 1.97 0.47 -2.72
N PHE A 405 3.27 0.27 -2.91
CA PHE A 405 4.30 1.30 -2.82
C PHE A 405 5.21 1.22 -4.05
N HIS A 406 4.62 1.34 -5.24
CA HIS A 406 5.32 1.14 -6.52
C HIS A 406 5.31 2.39 -7.39
N ARG A 407 4.39 3.32 -7.16
CA ARG A 407 4.30 4.57 -7.92
C ARG A 407 5.28 5.56 -7.30
N PRO A 408 5.98 6.39 -8.11
CA PRO A 408 6.90 7.41 -7.59
C PRO A 408 6.26 8.37 -6.58
N SER A 409 4.94 8.56 -6.68
CA SER A 409 4.13 9.40 -5.80
C SER A 409 3.64 8.71 -4.52
N ASP A 410 3.74 7.39 -4.35
CA ASP A 410 3.20 6.73 -3.15
C ASP A 410 3.94 7.17 -1.87
N GLY A 411 5.26 7.27 -1.93
CA GLY A 411 6.09 7.65 -0.80
C GLY A 411 5.92 9.09 -0.35
N PRO A 412 6.07 10.09 -1.23
CA PRO A 412 5.88 11.48 -0.84
C PRO A 412 4.44 11.76 -0.40
N LEU A 413 3.42 11.12 -1.00
CA LEU A 413 2.03 11.26 -0.55
C LEU A 413 1.80 10.67 0.85
N PHE A 414 2.44 9.54 1.17
CA PHE A 414 2.41 9.00 2.52
C PHE A 414 3.15 9.91 3.52
N ALA A 415 4.24 10.56 3.11
CA ALA A 415 4.96 11.51 3.96
C ALA A 415 4.11 12.75 4.30
N LEU A 416 3.36 13.27 3.32
CA LEU A 416 2.37 14.33 3.55
C LEU A 416 1.32 13.88 4.58
N TYR A 417 0.72 12.69 4.38
CA TYR A 417 -0.20 12.11 5.36
C TYR A 417 0.42 11.97 6.77
N ALA A 418 1.70 11.58 6.85
CA ALA A 418 2.37 11.46 8.13
C ALA A 418 2.62 12.81 8.81
N ASP A 419 2.85 13.88 8.05
CA ASP A 419 2.92 15.26 8.56
C ASP A 419 1.57 15.70 9.16
N GLU A 420 0.45 15.45 8.47
CA GLU A 420 -0.92 15.68 8.97
C GLU A 420 -1.17 14.94 10.30
N MET A 421 -0.66 13.71 10.36
CA MET A 421 -0.74 12.90 11.56
C MET A 421 0.25 13.36 12.63
N GLY A 422 1.15 14.31 12.40
CA GLY A 422 2.09 14.84 13.40
C GLY A 422 3.38 14.01 13.57
N ARG A 423 3.66 13.06 12.68
CA ARG A 423 4.88 12.22 12.65
C ARG A 423 5.26 11.59 13.99
N GLY A 424 4.27 11.09 14.74
CA GLY A 424 4.47 10.47 16.06
C GLY A 424 4.40 11.42 17.24
N ASP A 425 4.30 12.72 17.00
CA ASP A 425 4.00 13.73 18.01
C ASP A 425 2.50 14.02 18.05
N VAL A 426 1.80 13.44 19.03
CA VAL A 426 0.35 13.58 19.17
C VAL A 426 -0.09 15.03 19.36
N ALA A 427 0.78 15.91 19.89
CA ALA A 427 0.45 17.32 20.06
C ALA A 427 0.40 18.07 18.71
N LYS A 428 1.03 17.53 17.66
CA LYS A 428 1.00 18.07 16.30
C LYS A 428 -0.05 17.41 15.41
N ASN A 429 -0.64 16.30 15.86
CA ASN A 429 -1.63 15.57 15.08
C ASN A 429 -2.88 16.44 14.82
N HIS A 430 -3.28 16.57 13.55
CA HIS A 430 -4.38 17.46 13.15
C HIS A 430 -5.70 17.11 13.82
N LEU A 431 -6.00 15.83 14.00
CA LEU A 431 -7.20 15.38 14.72
C LEU A 431 -7.16 15.77 16.20
N THR A 432 -5.98 15.84 16.80
CA THR A 432 -5.82 16.36 18.17
C THR A 432 -6.05 17.86 18.22
N LEU A 433 -5.46 18.60 17.28
CA LEU A 433 -5.60 20.06 17.19
C LEU A 433 -7.04 20.51 16.93
N ILE A 434 -7.78 19.85 16.04
CA ILE A 434 -9.20 20.19 15.81
C ILE A 434 -10.06 19.90 17.04
N ASN A 435 -9.80 18.80 17.75
CA ASN A 435 -10.52 18.51 19.00
C ASN A 435 -10.23 19.55 20.09
N GLN A 436 -8.99 20.06 20.17
CA GLN A 436 -8.63 21.16 21.07
C GLN A 436 -9.36 22.46 20.68
N ALA A 437 -9.40 22.80 19.39
CA ALA A 437 -10.13 23.96 18.89
C ALA A 437 -11.63 23.88 19.23
N LEU A 438 -12.28 22.74 19.00
CA LEU A 438 -13.69 22.51 19.34
C LEU A 438 -13.93 22.59 20.86
N ALA A 439 -13.06 21.99 21.67
CA ALA A 439 -13.16 22.05 23.13
C ALA A 439 -13.06 23.50 23.65
N SER A 440 -12.21 24.34 23.05
CA SER A 440 -12.11 25.77 23.40
C SER A 440 -13.41 26.55 23.14
N MET A 441 -14.29 26.03 22.27
CA MET A 441 -15.61 26.57 21.99
C MET A 441 -16.72 25.97 22.87
N GLY A 442 -16.39 24.98 23.71
CA GLY A 442 -17.35 24.21 24.52
C GLY A 442 -18.04 23.11 23.74
N ILE A 443 -17.51 22.70 22.58
CA ILE A 443 -18.05 21.60 21.78
C ILE A 443 -17.32 20.32 22.16
N HIS A 444 -18.07 19.34 22.66
CA HIS A 444 -17.55 18.02 23.00
C HIS A 444 -18.33 16.95 22.23
N LEU A 445 -17.63 16.22 21.38
CA LEU A 445 -18.23 15.21 20.51
C LEU A 445 -17.86 13.82 21.01
N PRO A 446 -18.76 12.83 20.90
CA PRO A 446 -18.38 11.43 21.03
C PRO A 446 -17.29 11.05 20.02
N HIS A 447 -16.58 9.95 20.26
CA HIS A 447 -15.63 9.43 19.29
C HIS A 447 -16.35 9.02 18.00
N LEU A 448 -15.83 9.35 16.80
CA LEU A 448 -16.54 9.11 15.52
C LEU A 448 -16.94 7.64 15.31
N ARG A 449 -16.13 6.71 15.81
CA ARG A 449 -16.40 5.26 15.72
C ARG A 449 -17.42 4.74 16.74
N SER A 450 -17.83 5.54 17.72
CA SER A 450 -18.80 5.14 18.74
C SER A 450 -20.23 5.22 18.23
N GLU A 451 -21.11 4.38 18.75
CA GLU A 451 -22.56 4.44 18.44
C GLU A 451 -23.19 5.73 18.95
N GLU A 452 -22.69 6.32 20.03
CA GLU A 452 -23.14 7.60 20.59
C GLU A 452 -23.08 8.75 19.55
N PHE A 453 -22.10 8.70 18.63
CA PHE A 453 -21.95 9.69 17.56
C PHE A 453 -23.15 9.73 16.61
N LEU A 454 -23.88 8.61 16.43
CA LEU A 454 -25.09 8.58 15.60
C LEU A 454 -26.14 9.59 16.08
N THR A 455 -26.21 9.78 17.40
CA THR A 455 -27.23 10.61 18.07
C THR A 455 -26.74 12.00 18.47
N GLN A 456 -25.51 12.39 18.10
CA GLN A 456 -24.96 13.71 18.42
C GLN A 456 -25.81 14.85 17.85
N THR A 457 -25.95 15.96 18.56
CA THR A 457 -26.77 17.11 18.14
C THR A 457 -25.96 18.40 17.95
N GLU A 458 -24.65 18.35 18.16
CA GLU A 458 -23.77 19.53 18.10
C GLU A 458 -23.48 19.98 16.67
N LEU A 459 -23.26 19.02 15.76
CA LEU A 459 -22.91 19.28 14.35
C LEU A 459 -24.13 19.18 13.43
N PRO A 460 -24.27 20.08 12.45
CA PRO A 460 -25.37 20.06 11.49
C PRO A 460 -25.21 18.92 10.46
N ASP A 461 -26.33 18.37 10.00
CA ASP A 461 -26.34 17.23 9.08
C ASP A 461 -25.66 17.53 7.72
N LEU A 462 -25.70 18.79 7.26
CA LEU A 462 -25.07 19.19 6.00
C LEU A 462 -23.55 18.92 5.99
N SER A 463 -22.90 18.94 7.16
CA SER A 463 -21.45 18.69 7.29
C SER A 463 -21.04 17.25 6.98
N TYR A 464 -21.99 16.30 7.03
CA TYR A 464 -21.69 14.89 6.80
C TYR A 464 -21.32 14.61 5.35
N LEU A 465 -21.96 15.26 4.37
CA LEU A 465 -21.75 14.97 2.96
C LEU A 465 -20.29 15.12 2.53
N TYR A 466 -19.61 16.14 3.05
CA TYR A 466 -18.21 16.40 2.76
C TYR A 466 -17.30 15.32 3.36
N ALA A 467 -17.47 15.02 4.66
CA ALA A 467 -16.67 14.01 5.35
C ALA A 467 -16.92 12.58 4.82
N THR A 468 -18.18 12.22 4.56
CA THR A 468 -18.50 10.89 4.01
C THR A 468 -17.96 10.72 2.60
N TYR A 469 -17.89 11.79 1.79
CA TYR A 469 -17.22 11.74 0.50
C TYR A 469 -15.70 11.51 0.64
N GLN A 470 -15.01 12.29 1.49
CA GLN A 470 -13.56 12.14 1.70
C GLN A 470 -13.20 10.73 2.16
N LEU A 471 -13.93 10.20 3.14
CA LEU A 471 -13.77 8.82 3.61
C LEU A 471 -14.08 7.80 2.51
N SER A 472 -15.13 8.02 1.71
CA SER A 472 -15.49 7.11 0.62
C SER A 472 -14.42 7.07 -0.47
N LEU A 473 -13.86 8.22 -0.84
CA LEU A 473 -12.79 8.32 -1.85
C LEU A 473 -11.54 7.55 -1.39
N ALA A 474 -11.17 7.71 -0.12
CA ALA A 474 -10.02 7.05 0.50
C ALA A 474 -10.06 5.52 0.43
N LEU A 475 -11.25 4.92 0.36
CA LEU A 475 -11.43 3.47 0.33
C LEU A 475 -10.98 2.82 -0.99
N PHE A 476 -10.69 3.61 -2.02
CA PHE A 476 -10.40 3.12 -3.36
C PHE A 476 -9.06 3.61 -3.96
N PRO A 477 -7.92 3.51 -3.24
CA PRO A 477 -6.64 4.05 -3.69
C PRO A 477 -6.10 3.41 -4.99
N ASP A 478 -6.55 2.20 -5.32
CA ASP A 478 -6.13 1.51 -6.55
C ASP A 478 -6.93 1.97 -7.77
N SER A 479 -8.24 2.19 -7.61
CA SER A 479 -9.13 2.56 -8.73
C SER A 479 -9.38 4.07 -8.84
N ARG A 480 -9.07 4.86 -7.81
CA ARG A 480 -9.34 6.30 -7.74
C ARG A 480 -8.08 7.10 -7.36
N TYR A 481 -6.90 6.57 -7.69
CA TYR A 481 -5.62 7.18 -7.35
C TYR A 481 -5.51 8.61 -7.87
N GLU A 482 -5.80 8.81 -9.15
CA GLU A 482 -5.73 10.09 -9.82
C GLU A 482 -6.69 11.11 -9.21
N GLU A 483 -7.94 10.70 -8.94
CA GLU A 483 -8.90 11.56 -8.25
C GLU A 483 -8.46 11.92 -6.83
N ILE A 484 -7.82 11.00 -6.10
CA ILE A 484 -7.23 11.27 -4.78
C ILE A 484 -6.13 12.33 -4.89
N LEU A 485 -5.25 12.25 -5.88
CA LEU A 485 -4.18 13.24 -6.07
C LEU A 485 -4.76 14.65 -6.28
N GLY A 486 -5.76 14.77 -7.15
CA GLY A 486 -6.39 16.06 -7.42
C GLY A 486 -7.22 16.58 -6.25
N TYR A 487 -7.96 15.71 -5.57
CA TYR A 487 -8.71 16.08 -4.38
C TYR A 487 -7.78 16.58 -3.26
N HIS A 488 -6.66 15.88 -3.04
CA HIS A 488 -5.64 16.28 -2.07
C HIS A 488 -5.03 17.64 -2.42
N LEU A 489 -4.67 17.90 -3.69
CA LEU A 489 -4.23 19.24 -4.11
C LEU A 489 -5.25 20.33 -3.73
N GLY A 490 -6.54 20.06 -3.90
CA GLY A 490 -7.61 20.98 -3.49
C GLY A 490 -7.61 21.24 -1.98
N VAL A 491 -7.45 20.19 -1.16
CA VAL A 491 -7.35 20.29 0.30
C VAL A 491 -6.18 21.17 0.72
N GLU A 492 -4.98 20.91 0.20
CA GLU A 492 -3.77 21.66 0.54
C GLU A 492 -3.90 23.15 0.18
N MET A 493 -4.46 23.44 -1.00
CA MET A 493 -4.66 24.83 -1.43
C MET A 493 -5.67 25.56 -0.55
N PHE A 494 -6.72 24.87 -0.09
CA PHE A 494 -7.76 25.47 0.74
C PHE A 494 -7.28 25.86 2.14
N GLY A 495 -6.17 25.27 2.58
CA GLY A 495 -5.46 25.64 3.80
C GLY A 495 -4.79 27.02 3.77
N LEU A 496 -4.90 27.78 2.67
CA LEU A 496 -4.20 29.04 2.46
C LEU A 496 -5.12 30.28 2.32
N GLY A 497 -4.54 31.44 2.61
CA GLY A 497 -5.07 32.75 2.23
C GLY A 497 -6.27 33.26 3.03
N GLU A 498 -7.18 33.96 2.33
CA GLU A 498 -8.23 34.81 2.90
C GLU A 498 -9.05 34.08 3.95
N LEU A 499 -9.57 32.90 3.60
CA LEU A 499 -10.48 32.13 4.46
C LEU A 499 -9.83 31.82 5.81
N ARG A 500 -8.64 31.24 5.80
CA ARG A 500 -7.92 30.82 7.01
C ARG A 500 -7.45 32.00 7.84
N LEU A 501 -6.96 33.06 7.18
CA LEU A 501 -6.60 34.32 7.87
C LEU A 501 -7.80 34.99 8.55
N HIS A 502 -8.98 34.94 7.92
CA HIS A 502 -10.23 35.41 8.52
C HIS A 502 -10.66 34.53 9.69
N GLU A 503 -10.62 33.20 9.57
CA GLU A 503 -10.95 32.31 10.70
C GLU A 503 -10.01 32.55 11.89
N MET A 504 -8.70 32.71 11.65
CA MET A 504 -7.76 33.07 12.72
C MET A 504 -8.09 34.39 13.40
N GLN A 505 -8.47 35.43 12.66
CA GLN A 505 -8.88 36.72 13.24
C GLN A 505 -10.11 36.56 14.13
N LYS A 506 -11.14 35.84 13.64
CA LYS A 506 -12.38 35.56 14.38
C LYS A 506 -12.11 34.77 15.66
N MET A 507 -11.32 33.70 15.57
CA MET A 507 -11.03 32.83 16.70
C MET A 507 -10.17 33.53 17.76
N ARG A 508 -9.14 34.29 17.36
CA ARG A 508 -8.31 35.08 18.30
C ARG A 508 -9.13 36.13 19.05
N HIS A 509 -10.01 36.85 18.34
CA HIS A 509 -10.86 37.86 18.96
C HIS A 509 -11.72 37.27 20.10
N HIS A 510 -12.26 36.07 19.91
CA HIS A 510 -13.08 35.37 20.90
C HIS A 510 -12.30 34.45 21.85
N ARG A 511 -10.96 34.48 21.79
CA ARG A 511 -10.04 33.68 22.63
C ARG A 511 -10.23 32.16 22.47
N PHE A 512 -10.56 31.71 21.26
CA PHE A 512 -10.54 30.29 20.91
C PHE A 512 -9.12 29.84 20.54
N ASP A 513 -8.87 28.55 20.69
CA ASP A 513 -7.61 27.93 20.29
C ASP A 513 -7.48 27.97 18.76
N THR A 514 -6.36 28.44 18.24
CA THR A 514 -6.12 28.60 16.80
C THR A 514 -5.04 27.67 16.26
N ALA A 515 -4.59 26.68 17.02
CA ALA A 515 -3.45 25.85 16.65
C ALA A 515 -3.70 25.09 15.33
N TYR A 516 -4.89 24.53 15.15
CA TYR A 516 -5.29 23.85 13.90
C TYR A 516 -5.17 24.77 12.67
N GLU A 517 -5.72 25.99 12.74
CA GLU A 517 -5.67 26.97 11.65
C GLU A 517 -4.24 27.47 11.39
N ALA A 518 -3.46 27.67 12.46
CA ALA A 518 -2.09 28.18 12.37
C ALA A 518 -1.14 27.18 11.69
N VAL A 519 -1.31 25.89 11.95
CA VAL A 519 -0.49 24.84 11.33
C VAL A 519 -0.68 24.84 9.82
N HIS A 520 -1.92 24.78 9.32
CA HIS A 520 -2.24 24.79 7.88
C HIS A 520 -1.68 26.02 7.14
N LEU A 521 -1.81 27.23 7.72
CA LEU A 521 -1.20 28.41 7.13
C LEU A 521 0.33 28.32 6.95
N SER A 522 1.00 27.53 7.79
CA SER A 522 2.45 27.36 7.75
C SER A 522 2.88 26.20 6.85
N ILE A 523 2.28 25.02 7.01
CA ILE A 523 2.74 23.80 6.34
C ILE A 523 2.21 23.69 4.91
N ASP A 524 1.07 24.30 4.59
CA ASP A 524 0.44 24.16 3.26
C ASP A 524 1.04 25.10 2.22
N ASN A 525 1.98 25.97 2.62
CA ASN A 525 2.50 27.08 1.81
C ASN A 525 2.94 26.67 0.39
N ILE A 526 2.79 27.58 -0.57
CA ILE A 526 3.12 27.33 -1.99
C ILE A 526 4.63 27.29 -2.30
N SER A 527 5.50 27.68 -1.36
CA SER A 527 6.94 27.74 -1.61
C SER A 527 7.60 26.37 -1.47
N ALA A 528 7.41 25.73 -0.32
CA ALA A 528 7.98 24.42 0.01
C ALA A 528 6.99 23.51 0.76
N GLY A 529 5.80 24.02 1.07
CA GLY A 529 4.76 23.33 1.80
C GLY A 529 3.95 22.34 0.95
N HIS A 530 2.91 21.81 1.57
CA HIS A 530 2.13 20.71 1.02
C HIS A 530 1.45 21.04 -0.30
N THR A 531 1.01 22.29 -0.54
CA THR A 531 0.48 22.71 -1.86
C THR A 531 1.50 22.50 -2.97
N ARG A 532 2.76 22.91 -2.76
CA ARG A 532 3.82 22.72 -3.77
C ARG A 532 4.11 21.24 -3.98
N GLN A 533 4.22 20.50 -2.89
CA GLN A 533 4.52 19.07 -2.91
C GLN A 533 3.42 18.28 -3.62
N ALA A 534 2.14 18.60 -3.38
CA ALA A 534 1.00 17.99 -4.06
C ALA A 534 1.03 18.22 -5.59
N ALA A 535 1.36 19.43 -6.03
CA ALA A 535 1.52 19.73 -7.46
C ALA A 535 2.70 18.96 -8.08
N ASP A 536 3.87 18.95 -7.44
CA ASP A 536 5.04 18.23 -7.93
C ASP A 536 4.83 16.71 -7.92
N LEU A 537 4.05 16.19 -6.98
CA LEU A 537 3.64 14.79 -6.92
C LEU A 537 2.77 14.39 -8.13
N ILE A 538 1.79 15.22 -8.50
CA ILE A 538 0.97 15.03 -9.71
C ILE A 538 1.86 15.03 -10.95
N VAL A 539 2.82 15.96 -11.04
CA VAL A 539 3.77 16.02 -12.16
C VAL A 539 4.60 14.74 -12.25
N ALA A 540 5.16 14.27 -11.14
CA ALA A 540 5.97 13.05 -11.10
C ALA A 540 5.14 11.81 -11.48
N TYR A 541 3.89 11.72 -11.01
CA TYR A 541 2.98 10.64 -11.39
C TYR A 541 2.68 10.65 -12.89
N LEU A 542 2.31 11.79 -13.47
CA LEU A 542 1.95 11.90 -14.88
C LEU A 542 3.15 11.71 -15.81
N ASP A 543 4.36 12.11 -15.39
CA ASP A 543 5.60 11.76 -16.09
C ASP A 543 5.82 10.23 -16.12
N HIS A 544 5.63 9.55 -14.99
CA HIS A 544 5.71 8.10 -14.93
C HIS A 544 4.68 7.40 -15.82
N VAL A 545 3.43 7.89 -15.83
CA VAL A 545 2.38 7.41 -16.75
C VAL A 545 2.79 7.63 -18.21
N GLY A 546 3.38 8.78 -18.53
CA GLY A 546 3.88 9.09 -19.88
C GLY A 546 4.96 8.12 -20.34
N ARG A 547 5.94 7.83 -19.46
CA ARG A 547 7.03 6.87 -19.73
C ARG A 547 6.56 5.42 -19.88
N THR A 548 5.52 5.02 -19.16
CA THR A 548 5.07 3.61 -19.09
C THR A 548 3.91 3.27 -20.03
N ALA A 549 2.99 4.22 -20.25
CA ALA A 549 1.72 3.98 -20.95
C ALA A 549 1.42 4.98 -22.07
N GLY A 550 2.31 5.95 -22.32
CA GLY A 550 2.23 6.88 -23.44
C GLY A 550 1.26 8.07 -23.24
N PRO A 551 1.26 9.02 -24.20
CA PRO A 551 0.63 10.34 -24.03
C PRO A 551 -0.90 10.33 -23.94
N VAL A 552 -1.59 9.42 -24.64
CA VAL A 552 -3.06 9.28 -24.56
C VAL A 552 -3.50 8.90 -23.13
N THR A 553 -2.69 8.08 -22.45
CA THR A 553 -2.96 7.69 -21.07
C THR A 553 -2.72 8.86 -20.11
N VAL A 554 -1.74 9.73 -20.39
CA VAL A 554 -1.50 10.97 -19.62
C VAL A 554 -2.71 11.90 -19.69
N GLU A 555 -3.30 12.11 -20.87
CA GLU A 555 -4.48 12.97 -21.01
C GLU A 555 -5.67 12.45 -20.19
N ARG A 556 -5.93 11.14 -20.25
CA ARG A 556 -6.98 10.50 -19.44
C ARG A 556 -6.69 10.56 -17.95
N ALA A 557 -5.44 10.33 -17.55
CA ALA A 557 -5.01 10.43 -16.16
C ALA A 557 -5.16 11.87 -15.64
N TRP A 558 -4.77 12.86 -16.45
CA TRP A 558 -4.96 14.27 -16.14
C TRP A 558 -6.43 14.64 -15.95
N GLN A 559 -7.32 14.19 -16.84
CA GLN A 559 -8.76 14.43 -16.69
C GLN A 559 -9.28 13.92 -15.34
N ARG A 560 -8.81 12.74 -14.92
CA ARG A 560 -9.16 12.16 -13.63
C ARG A 560 -8.57 12.92 -12.44
N VAL A 561 -7.32 13.37 -12.54
CA VAL A 561 -6.70 14.26 -11.54
C VAL A 561 -7.54 15.52 -11.39
N TRP A 562 -7.82 16.24 -12.49
CA TRP A 562 -8.56 17.49 -12.41
C TRP A 562 -10.01 17.29 -11.96
N ARG A 563 -10.64 16.14 -12.29
CA ARG A 563 -11.95 15.76 -11.75
C ARG A 563 -11.92 15.55 -10.23
N GLY A 564 -10.82 15.02 -9.71
CA GLY A 564 -10.55 14.96 -8.26
C GLY A 564 -10.53 16.35 -7.63
N TYR A 565 -9.76 17.28 -8.20
CA TYR A 565 -9.74 18.68 -7.75
C TYR A 565 -11.11 19.36 -7.84
N ALA A 566 -11.84 19.13 -8.94
CA ALA A 566 -13.20 19.63 -9.11
C ALA A 566 -14.15 19.08 -8.04
N SER A 567 -14.00 17.81 -7.62
CA SER A 567 -14.83 17.23 -6.57
C SER A 567 -14.60 17.87 -5.21
N PHE A 568 -13.37 18.32 -4.93
CA PHE A 568 -13.09 19.17 -3.77
C PHE A 568 -13.80 20.53 -3.92
N ALA A 569 -13.62 21.21 -5.05
CA ALA A 569 -14.25 22.50 -5.36
C ALA A 569 -15.79 22.44 -5.21
N PHE A 570 -16.41 21.32 -5.60
CA PHE A 570 -17.84 21.10 -5.48
C PHE A 570 -18.37 21.24 -4.04
N PHE A 571 -17.59 20.82 -3.03
CA PHE A 571 -18.01 20.96 -1.63
C PHE A 571 -17.73 22.35 -1.06
N VAL A 572 -16.62 22.97 -1.45
CA VAL A 572 -16.24 24.30 -0.93
C VAL A 572 -16.93 25.47 -1.64
N GLU A 573 -17.51 25.23 -2.82
CA GLU A 573 -18.30 26.20 -3.59
C GLU A 573 -19.80 25.81 -3.65
N PRO A 574 -20.55 25.85 -2.52
CA PRO A 574 -21.92 25.34 -2.44
C PRO A 574 -22.89 26.05 -3.40
N HIS A 575 -22.56 27.28 -3.81
CA HIS A 575 -23.35 28.03 -4.79
C HIS A 575 -23.21 27.46 -6.21
N LEU A 576 -22.01 26.99 -6.61
CA LEU A 576 -21.80 26.31 -7.89
C LEU A 576 -22.42 24.91 -7.88
N ALA A 577 -22.26 24.17 -6.77
CA ALA A 577 -22.88 22.86 -6.62
C ALA A 577 -24.41 22.93 -6.80
N ARG A 578 -25.09 23.90 -6.16
CA ARG A 578 -26.53 24.12 -6.34
C ARG A 578 -26.90 24.41 -7.80
N ARG A 579 -26.13 25.24 -8.51
CA ARG A 579 -26.36 25.54 -9.93
C ARG A 579 -26.26 24.30 -10.80
N LEU A 580 -25.25 23.45 -10.58
CA LEU A 580 -25.07 22.20 -11.32
C LEU A 580 -26.19 21.19 -11.06
N ILE A 581 -26.57 21.01 -9.79
CA ILE A 581 -27.66 20.10 -9.41
C ILE A 581 -28.98 20.58 -10.03
N ALA A 582 -29.28 21.88 -9.95
CA ALA A 582 -30.50 22.45 -10.52
C ALA A 582 -30.53 22.34 -12.06
N GLY A 583 -29.40 22.58 -12.73
CA GLY A 583 -29.29 22.45 -14.19
C GLY A 583 -29.54 21.03 -14.69
N ARG A 584 -29.11 20.01 -13.93
CA ARG A 584 -29.36 18.60 -14.25
C ARG A 584 -30.79 18.12 -13.96
N ALA A 585 -31.47 18.75 -13.00
CA ALA A 585 -32.88 18.43 -12.74
C ALA A 585 -33.81 19.01 -13.82
N ALA A 586 -33.33 19.98 -14.61
CA ALA A 586 -34.07 20.64 -15.68
C ALA A 586 -33.77 20.09 -17.09
N ALA A 587 -32.73 19.25 -17.23
CA ALA A 587 -32.33 18.56 -18.46
C ALA A 587 -32.79 17.11 -18.42
#